data_AF-A0A9D5MAA6-F1
#
_entry.id   AF-A0A9D5MAA6-F1
#
_cell.length_a   1.000
_cell.length_b   1.000
_cell.length_c   1.000
_cell.angle_alpha   90.00
_cell.angle_beta   90.00
_cell.angle_gamma   90.00
#
_symmetry.space_group_name_H-M   'P 1'
#
loop_
_entity.id
_entity.type
_entity.pdbx_description
1 polymer ?
#
loop_
_entity_poly.entity_id
_entity_poly.type
_entity_poly.pdbx_seq_one_letter_code
_entity_poly.pdbx_strand_id
1 'polypeptide(L)'
;MSMNRNRLYDAAFAFRALKLWDKLADDQIFAIQMKDQICYISITGMLGEHYSLGVYPGQEGIDSLWRIYQMSAVSESEEMAAFFGRSALICAFVPRDELEPESLAVLSPYLKARGMSIRGKKALWPQILRCRPYREFVYAYGEADAETMTEALEAACWLSGNSGRPIDTLAHLSEHDQTLPLLRREGDSWKIENMPMPPEPDISYPIGHTFNEMYTARVRKLEKTGSWACKIRLDPVLRGADGIEEKVLPWMLLTVDLDTGREIPVQPVRDYETRTEVMLDKMMEAMFRENVCPKAFCVYDERTFSLLEDWSAEMGIALSMEEEIPEELENLEDFADAQAYMGEEDSMQFMEEMLDLMLLLPDQELFLNQPELAEYIAHFRELQLHLDTPESIRAKVSEILERYDKFQSRQQSGAGKAGKSTGKKSKGKKGKKTTVPEKSLVISVSLDTGCYRHIRISDQALLEDLSLAILRAFNFDNDHLHGFFMDNQAYSPWDAYYSRGSEEGPATDQVTLAEAGMTAGKKFKYVFDFGDDWTFQCRVLRELDEITAEPVIIRKKGEAPPQYPEWDEEDWDEEDWDDDDE
;
A
#
# COMPACT_ATOMS: atom_id res chain seq x y z
N MET A 1 -29.41 -14.94 21.32
CA MET A 1 -29.37 -14.05 20.13
C MET A 1 -30.71 -13.32 20.07
N SER A 2 -30.73 -11.99 19.87
CA SER A 2 -31.97 -11.22 19.82
C SER A 2 -32.79 -11.58 18.56
N MET A 3 -34.11 -11.43 18.60
CA MET A 3 -34.97 -11.62 17.41
C MET A 3 -34.52 -10.74 16.24
N ASN A 4 -33.96 -9.55 16.53
CA ASN A 4 -33.50 -8.61 15.52
C ASN A 4 -32.32 -9.15 14.71
N ARG A 5 -31.32 -9.72 15.39
CA ARG A 5 -30.15 -10.33 14.73
C ARG A 5 -30.52 -11.52 13.84
N ASN A 6 -31.56 -12.28 14.18
CA ASN A 6 -32.06 -13.35 13.32
C ASN A 6 -32.62 -12.80 12.00
N ARG A 7 -33.45 -11.75 12.08
CA ARG A 7 -34.05 -11.09 10.92
C ARG A 7 -32.97 -10.49 10.00
N LEU A 8 -31.93 -9.88 10.58
CA LEU A 8 -30.77 -9.38 9.83
C LEU A 8 -30.14 -10.43 8.94
N TYR A 9 -29.78 -11.59 9.48
CA TYR A 9 -29.14 -12.64 8.69
C TYR A 9 -30.11 -13.32 7.73
N ASP A 10 -31.39 -13.46 8.09
CA ASP A 10 -32.43 -13.92 7.15
C ASP A 10 -32.47 -12.98 5.91
N ALA A 11 -32.43 -11.66 6.13
CA ALA A 11 -32.36 -10.67 5.05
C ALA A 11 -31.03 -10.72 4.28
N ALA A 12 -29.89 -10.90 4.97
CA ALA A 12 -28.58 -10.98 4.33
C ALA A 12 -28.45 -12.21 3.42
N PHE A 13 -28.96 -13.37 3.83
CA PHE A 13 -28.97 -14.56 2.98
C PHE A 13 -29.97 -14.44 1.82
N ALA A 14 -31.13 -13.81 2.02
CA ALA A 14 -32.06 -13.50 0.94
C ALA A 14 -31.41 -12.59 -0.11
N PHE A 15 -30.72 -11.53 0.33
CA PHE A 15 -29.98 -10.62 -0.55
C PHE A 15 -28.88 -11.35 -1.32
N ARG A 16 -28.06 -12.16 -0.62
CA ARG A 16 -27.00 -12.97 -1.23
C ARG A 16 -27.51 -13.88 -2.35
N ALA A 17 -28.69 -14.46 -2.18
CA ALA A 17 -29.28 -15.36 -3.18
C ALA A 17 -29.67 -14.63 -4.47
N LEU A 18 -29.95 -13.32 -4.41
CA LEU A 18 -30.33 -12.51 -5.58
C LEU A 18 -29.14 -12.07 -6.42
N LYS A 19 -27.93 -12.04 -5.84
CA LYS A 19 -26.68 -11.56 -6.46
C LYS A 19 -26.87 -10.24 -7.20
N LEU A 20 -27.40 -9.23 -6.51
CA LEU A 20 -27.70 -7.93 -7.14
C LEU A 20 -26.45 -7.22 -7.66
N TRP A 21 -25.28 -7.53 -7.09
CA TRP A 21 -23.97 -7.09 -7.58
C TRP A 21 -23.62 -7.61 -8.99
N ASP A 22 -24.28 -8.66 -9.50
CA ASP A 22 -24.12 -9.11 -10.90
C ASP A 22 -24.99 -8.28 -11.88
N LYS A 23 -25.85 -7.38 -11.36
CA LYS A 23 -26.88 -6.66 -12.13
C LYS A 23 -26.77 -5.15 -12.06
N LEU A 24 -25.98 -4.63 -11.13
CA LEU A 24 -25.87 -3.22 -10.83
C LEU A 24 -24.40 -2.82 -10.89
N ALA A 25 -24.12 -1.67 -11.50
CA ALA A 25 -22.86 -0.99 -11.34
C ALA A 25 -22.79 -0.33 -9.96
N ASP A 26 -21.56 -0.15 -9.46
CA ASP A 26 -21.31 0.31 -8.09
C ASP A 26 -21.82 1.75 -7.83
N ASP A 27 -21.98 2.54 -8.88
CA ASP A 27 -22.50 3.91 -8.88
C ASP A 27 -24.02 4.00 -9.14
N GLN A 28 -24.70 2.86 -9.36
CA GLN A 28 -26.16 2.81 -9.40
C GLN A 28 -26.73 2.74 -7.98
N ILE A 29 -27.48 3.76 -7.60
CA ILE A 29 -27.94 3.93 -6.22
C ILE A 29 -29.47 4.01 -6.11
N PHE A 30 -29.97 3.83 -4.89
CA PHE A 30 -31.34 4.19 -4.51
C PHE A 30 -31.35 4.71 -3.06
N ALA A 31 -32.43 5.37 -2.66
CA ALA A 31 -32.59 5.91 -1.31
C ALA A 31 -33.67 5.17 -0.52
N ILE A 32 -33.51 5.15 0.80
CA ILE A 32 -34.49 4.64 1.75
C ILE A 32 -34.76 5.72 2.79
N GLN A 33 -36.03 6.04 3.03
CA GLN A 33 -36.41 6.80 4.22
C GLN A 33 -36.35 5.87 5.43
N MET A 34 -35.34 6.07 6.27
CA MET A 34 -35.28 5.48 7.61
C MET A 34 -35.78 6.51 8.65
N LYS A 35 -35.97 6.05 9.90
CA LYS A 35 -36.69 6.78 10.96
C LYS A 35 -36.40 8.29 11.02
N ASP A 36 -35.12 8.67 11.07
CA ASP A 36 -34.70 10.06 11.31
C ASP A 36 -33.90 10.68 10.15
N GLN A 37 -33.69 9.94 9.06
CA GLN A 37 -32.89 10.39 7.92
C GLN A 37 -33.13 9.58 6.65
N ILE A 38 -32.75 10.15 5.51
CA ILE A 38 -32.62 9.41 4.25
C ILE A 38 -31.26 8.71 4.27
N CYS A 39 -31.24 7.43 3.92
CA CYS A 39 -30.01 6.66 3.71
C CYS A 39 -29.91 6.29 2.23
N TYR A 40 -28.71 6.40 1.66
CA TYR A 40 -28.42 6.04 0.29
C TYR A 40 -27.79 4.66 0.25
N ILE A 41 -28.19 3.87 -0.73
CA ILE A 41 -27.77 2.48 -0.88
C ILE A 41 -26.99 2.34 -2.18
N SER A 42 -25.76 1.83 -2.06
CA SER A 42 -24.94 1.36 -3.19
C SER A 42 -24.69 -0.14 -3.02
N ILE A 43 -24.66 -0.86 -4.13
CA ILE A 43 -24.37 -2.30 -4.16
C ILE A 43 -23.10 -2.47 -4.99
N THR A 44 -22.06 -3.00 -4.37
CA THR A 44 -20.73 -3.15 -4.98
C THR A 44 -20.49 -4.59 -5.37
N GLY A 45 -19.85 -4.81 -6.51
CA GLY A 45 -19.26 -6.11 -6.86
C GLY A 45 -19.33 -6.52 -8.33
N MET A 46 -19.67 -5.59 -9.22
CA MET A 46 -19.74 -5.88 -10.66
C MET A 46 -18.40 -6.37 -11.24
N LEU A 47 -17.28 -5.93 -10.66
CA LEU A 47 -15.92 -6.37 -11.05
C LEU A 47 -15.47 -7.67 -10.38
N GLY A 48 -16.30 -8.26 -9.50
CA GLY A 48 -16.05 -9.58 -8.91
C GLY A 48 -15.03 -9.62 -7.76
N GLU A 49 -14.48 -8.48 -7.35
CA GLU A 49 -13.45 -8.38 -6.30
C GLU A 49 -14.07 -8.22 -4.90
N HIS A 50 -15.11 -7.38 -4.77
CA HIS A 50 -15.76 -7.10 -3.49
C HIS A 50 -17.28 -7.09 -3.59
N TYR A 51 -17.96 -8.02 -2.92
CA TYR A 51 -19.42 -8.11 -2.92
C TYR A 51 -20.01 -7.47 -1.67
N SER A 52 -20.78 -6.39 -1.82
CA SER A 52 -21.37 -5.73 -0.65
C SER A 52 -22.66 -4.96 -0.93
N LEU A 53 -23.39 -4.66 0.15
CA LEU A 53 -24.38 -3.59 0.20
C LEU A 53 -23.90 -2.53 1.19
N GLY A 54 -23.76 -1.29 0.73
CA GLY A 54 -23.41 -0.14 1.55
C GLY A 54 -24.61 0.75 1.87
N VAL A 55 -24.73 1.15 3.14
CA VAL A 55 -25.71 2.11 3.63
C VAL A 55 -24.99 3.39 4.03
N TYR A 56 -25.31 4.49 3.35
CA TYR A 56 -24.70 5.81 3.52
C TYR A 56 -25.72 6.76 4.15
N PRO A 57 -25.63 7.04 5.46
CA PRO A 57 -26.64 7.80 6.19
C PRO A 57 -26.52 9.32 5.96
N GLY A 58 -27.62 9.97 5.57
CA GLY A 58 -27.71 11.42 5.52
C GLY A 58 -26.73 12.09 4.55
N GLN A 59 -26.44 13.37 4.79
CA GLN A 59 -25.55 14.18 3.95
C GLN A 59 -24.10 13.68 4.02
N GLU A 60 -23.61 13.38 5.22
CA GLU A 60 -22.23 12.87 5.42
C GLU A 60 -21.99 11.57 4.64
N GLY A 61 -22.96 10.66 4.66
CA GLY A 61 -22.89 9.41 3.92
C GLY A 61 -22.78 9.64 2.42
N ILE A 62 -23.70 10.41 1.83
CA ILE A 62 -23.70 10.64 0.37
C ILE A 62 -22.49 11.46 -0.10
N ASP A 63 -22.04 12.43 0.69
CA ASP A 63 -20.82 13.20 0.37
C ASP A 63 -19.60 12.27 0.33
N SER A 64 -19.52 11.31 1.27
CA SER A 64 -18.44 10.34 1.28
C SER A 64 -18.50 9.34 0.12
N LEU A 65 -19.70 8.96 -0.33
CA LEU A 65 -19.89 8.13 -1.52
C LEU A 65 -19.49 8.89 -2.80
N TRP A 66 -19.86 10.16 -2.91
CA TRP A 66 -19.42 11.04 -3.99
C TRP A 66 -17.91 11.16 -4.03
N ARG A 67 -17.24 11.36 -2.89
CA ARG A 67 -15.77 11.42 -2.82
C ARG A 67 -15.12 10.13 -3.33
N ILE A 68 -15.63 8.95 -2.94
CA ILE A 68 -15.11 7.67 -3.46
C ILE A 68 -15.22 7.65 -5.00
N TYR A 69 -16.38 8.02 -5.54
CA TYR A 69 -16.61 8.03 -6.98
C TYR A 69 -15.69 9.04 -7.70
N GLN A 70 -15.58 10.27 -7.21
CA GLN A 70 -14.76 11.33 -7.80
C GLN A 70 -13.25 11.04 -7.72
N MET A 71 -12.77 10.51 -6.60
CA MET A 71 -11.34 10.34 -6.34
C MET A 71 -10.75 9.06 -6.96
N SER A 72 -11.59 8.09 -7.34
CA SER A 72 -11.17 6.83 -7.98
C SER A 72 -10.32 7.00 -9.26
N ALA A 73 -10.33 8.19 -9.87
CA ALA A 73 -9.57 8.50 -11.09
C ALA A 73 -8.48 9.58 -10.89
N VAL A 74 -8.24 10.03 -9.65
CA VAL A 74 -7.30 11.15 -9.37
C VAL A 74 -5.89 10.63 -9.08
N SER A 75 -5.73 9.87 -8.00
CA SER A 75 -4.47 9.22 -7.62
C SER A 75 -4.75 8.15 -6.57
N GLU A 76 -3.87 7.16 -6.43
CA GLU A 76 -3.99 6.09 -5.43
C GLU A 76 -4.10 6.65 -3.99
N SER A 77 -3.35 7.71 -3.68
CA SER A 77 -3.40 8.38 -2.37
C SER A 77 -4.75 9.03 -2.08
N GLU A 78 -5.35 9.72 -3.06
CA GLU A 78 -6.67 10.34 -2.89
C GLU A 78 -7.79 9.31 -2.91
N GLU A 79 -7.65 8.24 -3.70
CA GLU A 79 -8.56 7.10 -3.67
C GLU A 79 -8.56 6.44 -2.29
N MET A 80 -7.38 6.17 -1.71
CA MET A 80 -7.24 5.62 -0.37
C MET A 80 -7.86 6.55 0.68
N ALA A 81 -7.58 7.85 0.62
CA ALA A 81 -8.17 8.83 1.51
C ALA A 81 -9.71 8.83 1.40
N ALA A 82 -10.27 8.81 0.19
CA ALA A 82 -11.71 8.74 0.00
C ALA A 82 -12.32 7.43 0.51
N PHE A 83 -11.66 6.29 0.25
CA PHE A 83 -12.09 4.97 0.68
C PHE A 83 -12.19 4.86 2.20
N PHE A 84 -11.15 5.30 2.92
CA PHE A 84 -11.13 5.28 4.39
C PHE A 84 -11.87 6.47 5.02
N GLY A 85 -12.07 7.57 4.30
CA GLY A 85 -12.87 8.72 4.70
C GLY A 85 -14.38 8.46 4.69
N ARG A 86 -14.82 7.26 4.33
CA ARG A 86 -16.24 6.91 4.20
C ARG A 86 -16.98 6.83 5.54
N SER A 87 -18.22 7.29 5.51
CA SER A 87 -19.16 7.16 6.64
C SER A 87 -20.32 6.25 6.22
N ALA A 88 -20.22 4.97 6.57
CA ALA A 88 -21.12 3.95 6.05
C ALA A 88 -21.33 2.76 7.00
N LEU A 89 -22.43 2.04 6.81
CA LEU A 89 -22.64 0.69 7.34
C LEU A 89 -22.63 -0.28 6.16
N ILE A 90 -21.75 -1.27 6.17
CA ILE A 90 -21.56 -2.19 5.05
C ILE A 90 -21.96 -3.61 5.49
N CYS A 91 -22.69 -4.31 4.62
CA CYS A 91 -22.82 -5.76 4.67
C CYS A 91 -21.99 -6.35 3.53
N ALA A 92 -20.78 -6.80 3.86
CA ALA A 92 -19.88 -7.48 2.95
C ALA A 92 -20.19 -8.98 2.90
N PHE A 93 -19.93 -9.59 1.75
CA PHE A 93 -20.06 -11.02 1.52
C PHE A 93 -18.68 -11.58 1.18
N VAL A 94 -18.00 -12.12 2.19
CA VAL A 94 -16.57 -12.47 2.12
C VAL A 94 -16.33 -13.98 2.18
N PRO A 95 -15.23 -14.50 1.61
CA PRO A 95 -14.74 -15.84 1.88
C PRO A 95 -14.57 -16.14 3.38
N ARG A 96 -14.45 -17.42 3.73
CA ARG A 96 -14.40 -17.84 5.15
C ARG A 96 -13.13 -17.38 5.87
N ASP A 97 -12.01 -17.32 5.17
CA ASP A 97 -10.69 -16.89 5.63
C ASP A 97 -10.60 -15.38 5.87
N GLU A 98 -11.43 -14.58 5.20
CA GLU A 98 -11.57 -13.13 5.42
C GLU A 98 -12.61 -12.77 6.49
N LEU A 99 -13.37 -13.75 7.00
CA LEU A 99 -14.44 -13.49 7.97
C LEU A 99 -13.87 -13.20 9.37
N GLU A 100 -14.14 -12.00 9.86
CA GLU A 100 -13.61 -11.57 11.17
C GLU A 100 -14.17 -12.39 12.35
N PRO A 101 -13.37 -12.62 13.40
CA PRO A 101 -13.78 -13.40 14.57
C PRO A 101 -15.07 -12.91 15.23
N GLU A 102 -15.26 -11.59 15.35
CA GLU A 102 -16.45 -10.94 15.90
C GLU A 102 -17.70 -11.28 15.07
N SER A 103 -17.57 -11.25 13.75
CA SER A 103 -18.65 -11.58 12.82
C SER A 103 -19.02 -13.07 12.91
N LEU A 104 -18.01 -13.94 12.96
CA LEU A 104 -18.19 -15.38 13.12
C LEU A 104 -18.87 -15.73 14.45
N ALA A 105 -18.51 -15.06 15.54
CA ALA A 105 -19.08 -15.27 16.87
C ALA A 105 -20.60 -15.00 16.90
N VAL A 106 -21.07 -14.05 16.10
CA VAL A 106 -22.49 -13.71 15.97
C VAL A 106 -23.20 -14.62 14.96
N LEU A 107 -22.58 -14.92 13.82
CA LEU A 107 -23.18 -15.72 12.76
C LEU A 107 -23.28 -17.23 13.10
N SER A 108 -22.32 -17.79 13.85
CA SER A 108 -22.30 -19.22 14.16
C SER A 108 -23.53 -19.71 14.94
N PRO A 109 -24.00 -19.02 16.01
CA PRO A 109 -25.25 -19.39 16.69
C PRO A 109 -26.48 -19.33 15.77
N TYR A 110 -26.53 -18.36 14.85
CA TYR A 110 -27.63 -18.22 13.89
C TYR A 110 -27.71 -19.45 12.96
N LEU A 111 -26.57 -19.84 12.37
CA LEU A 111 -26.50 -20.98 11.46
C LEU A 111 -26.86 -22.29 12.18
N LYS A 112 -26.31 -22.49 13.38
CA LYS A 112 -26.59 -23.67 14.21
C LYS A 112 -28.08 -23.79 14.56
N ALA A 113 -28.72 -22.69 14.91
CA ALA A 113 -30.14 -22.68 15.26
C ALA A 113 -31.06 -23.05 14.08
N ARG A 114 -30.62 -22.82 12.84
CA ARG A 114 -31.36 -23.12 11.61
C ARG A 114 -30.90 -24.41 10.90
N GLY A 115 -29.91 -25.12 11.45
CA GLY A 115 -29.31 -26.28 10.79
C GLY A 115 -28.67 -25.95 9.44
N MET A 116 -28.25 -24.69 9.25
CA MET A 116 -27.66 -24.22 8.00
C MET A 116 -26.15 -24.46 8.01
N SER A 117 -25.60 -24.85 6.85
CA SER A 117 -24.17 -24.89 6.59
C SER A 117 -23.87 -24.17 5.28
N ILE A 118 -22.89 -23.26 5.30
CA ILE A 118 -22.37 -22.62 4.09
C ILE A 118 -21.20 -23.49 3.62
N ARG A 119 -21.30 -24.06 2.40
CA ARG A 119 -20.33 -25.03 1.86
C ARG A 119 -19.66 -24.49 0.59
N GLY A 120 -18.41 -24.89 0.37
CA GLY A 120 -17.61 -24.57 -0.81
C GLY A 120 -16.51 -23.53 -0.53
N LYS A 121 -15.36 -23.66 -1.22
CA LYS A 121 -14.20 -22.76 -1.04
C LYS A 121 -14.52 -21.30 -1.41
N LYS A 122 -15.40 -21.07 -2.39
CA LYS A 122 -15.86 -19.73 -2.84
C LYS A 122 -17.15 -19.26 -2.14
N ALA A 123 -17.52 -19.86 -1.02
CA ALA A 123 -18.78 -19.54 -0.38
C ALA A 123 -18.67 -18.24 0.42
N LEU A 124 -19.55 -17.28 0.10
CA LEU A 124 -19.54 -15.96 0.72
C LEU A 124 -20.37 -15.92 2.02
N TRP A 125 -19.78 -15.36 3.07
CA TRP A 125 -20.34 -15.23 4.40
C TRP A 125 -20.71 -13.76 4.65
N PRO A 126 -21.93 -13.47 5.15
CA PRO A 126 -22.33 -12.11 5.45
C PRO A 126 -21.59 -11.60 6.70
N GLN A 127 -21.00 -10.42 6.56
CA GLN A 127 -20.26 -9.70 7.59
C GLN A 127 -20.68 -8.25 7.60
N ILE A 128 -21.03 -7.74 8.77
CA ILE A 128 -21.47 -6.36 8.94
C ILE A 128 -20.32 -5.57 9.57
N LEU A 129 -20.00 -4.42 8.98
CA LEU A 129 -19.00 -3.51 9.51
C LEU A 129 -19.47 -2.05 9.45
N ARG A 130 -19.12 -1.30 10.49
CA ARG A 130 -19.31 0.15 10.56
C ARG A 130 -18.00 0.83 10.14
N CYS A 131 -18.07 1.63 9.09
CA CYS A 131 -16.98 2.48 8.63
C CYS A 131 -17.16 3.88 9.22
N ARG A 132 -16.12 4.38 9.86
CA ARG A 132 -16.02 5.76 10.34
C ARG A 132 -14.78 6.40 9.71
N PRO A 133 -14.84 7.68 9.30
CA PRO A 133 -13.74 8.31 8.57
C PRO A 133 -12.39 8.14 9.27
N TYR A 134 -11.44 7.52 8.56
CA TYR A 134 -10.05 7.34 8.99
C TYR A 134 -9.88 6.53 10.28
N ARG A 135 -10.81 5.62 10.57
CA ARG A 135 -10.80 4.73 11.74
C ARG A 135 -10.78 3.27 11.31
N GLU A 136 -10.28 2.41 12.19
CA GLU A 136 -10.40 0.97 12.05
C GLU A 136 -11.88 0.55 11.87
N PHE A 137 -12.10 -0.45 11.01
CA PHE A 137 -13.43 -0.97 10.77
C PHE A 137 -13.97 -1.67 12.02
N VAL A 138 -15.24 -1.40 12.35
CA VAL A 138 -15.87 -2.01 13.53
C VAL A 138 -16.86 -3.07 13.12
N TYR A 139 -16.53 -4.32 13.43
CA TYR A 139 -17.34 -5.52 13.18
C TYR A 139 -18.33 -5.83 14.31
N ALA A 140 -18.14 -5.22 15.48
CA ALA A 140 -19.06 -5.32 16.60
C ALA A 140 -20.14 -4.22 16.50
N TYR A 141 -21.34 -4.60 16.02
CA TYR A 141 -22.43 -3.66 15.79
C TYR A 141 -23.58 -3.79 16.81
N GLY A 142 -24.23 -2.65 17.08
CA GLY A 142 -25.37 -2.54 18.00
C GLY A 142 -26.71 -2.93 17.37
N GLU A 143 -27.78 -2.89 18.17
CA GLU A 143 -29.16 -3.18 17.69
C GLU A 143 -29.66 -2.14 16.67
N ALA A 144 -29.23 -0.88 16.79
CA ALA A 144 -29.58 0.17 15.81
C ALA A 144 -28.98 -0.13 14.44
N ASP A 145 -27.68 -0.46 14.39
CA ASP A 145 -26.98 -0.86 13.17
C ASP A 145 -27.61 -2.11 12.55
N ALA A 146 -27.96 -3.10 13.39
CA ALA A 146 -28.65 -4.31 12.93
C ALA A 146 -29.99 -3.99 12.28
N GLU A 147 -30.81 -3.12 12.87
CA GLU A 147 -32.11 -2.71 12.30
C GLU A 147 -31.91 -1.96 10.97
N THR A 148 -30.99 -0.98 10.94
CA THR A 148 -30.67 -0.21 9.73
C THR A 148 -30.22 -1.11 8.58
N MET A 149 -29.31 -2.06 8.85
CA MET A 149 -28.84 -2.98 7.82
C MET A 149 -29.94 -3.95 7.38
N THR A 150 -30.75 -4.44 8.33
CA THR A 150 -31.89 -5.32 8.01
C THR A 150 -32.87 -4.62 7.07
N GLU A 151 -33.22 -3.38 7.40
CA GLU A 151 -34.13 -2.57 6.60
C GLU A 151 -33.58 -2.32 5.18
N ALA A 152 -32.28 -2.04 5.06
CA ALA A 152 -31.61 -1.86 3.78
C ALA A 152 -31.61 -3.13 2.91
N LEU A 153 -31.25 -4.27 3.50
CA LEU A 153 -31.23 -5.57 2.81
C LEU A 153 -32.64 -5.98 2.34
N GLU A 154 -33.65 -5.81 3.20
CA GLU A 154 -35.05 -6.07 2.85
C GLU A 154 -35.56 -5.15 1.74
N ALA A 155 -35.20 -3.86 1.78
CA ALA A 155 -35.56 -2.90 0.74
C ALA A 155 -34.94 -3.29 -0.60
N ALA A 156 -33.64 -3.64 -0.63
CA ALA A 156 -32.96 -4.08 -1.85
C ALA A 156 -33.60 -5.35 -2.43
N CYS A 157 -33.91 -6.33 -1.59
CA CYS A 157 -34.58 -7.56 -2.01
C CYS A 157 -35.97 -7.28 -2.60
N TRP A 158 -36.77 -6.48 -1.90
CA TRP A 158 -38.11 -6.10 -2.37
C TRP A 158 -38.03 -5.30 -3.68
N LEU A 159 -37.03 -4.42 -3.79
CA LEU A 159 -36.85 -3.60 -4.96
C LEU A 159 -36.54 -4.42 -6.20
N SER A 160 -35.73 -5.47 -6.07
CA SER A 160 -35.44 -6.38 -7.17
C SER A 160 -36.64 -7.22 -7.59
N GLY A 161 -37.47 -7.67 -6.63
CA GLY A 161 -38.51 -8.66 -6.88
C GLY A 161 -39.93 -8.11 -7.10
N ASN A 162 -40.25 -6.95 -6.52
CA ASN A 162 -41.65 -6.53 -6.29
C ASN A 162 -41.94 -5.09 -6.69
N SER A 163 -40.94 -4.32 -7.12
CA SER A 163 -41.09 -2.91 -7.48
C SER A 163 -41.85 -2.67 -8.78
N GLY A 164 -41.98 -3.70 -9.64
CA GLY A 164 -42.51 -3.55 -11.00
C GLY A 164 -41.58 -2.79 -11.95
N ARG A 165 -40.37 -2.44 -11.51
CA ARG A 165 -39.30 -1.88 -12.35
C ARG A 165 -38.13 -2.85 -12.46
N PRO A 166 -37.45 -2.92 -13.61
CA PRO A 166 -36.14 -3.57 -13.69
C PRO A 166 -35.16 -2.87 -12.74
N ILE A 167 -34.32 -3.65 -12.03
CA ILE A 167 -33.39 -3.07 -11.05
C ILE A 167 -32.19 -2.41 -11.72
N ASP A 168 -31.79 -2.91 -12.89
CA ASP A 168 -30.70 -2.41 -13.74
C ASP A 168 -30.99 -1.02 -14.36
N THR A 169 -32.22 -0.49 -14.21
CA THR A 169 -32.58 0.87 -14.64
C THR A 169 -32.44 1.92 -13.53
N LEU A 170 -31.74 1.60 -12.44
CA LEU A 170 -31.39 2.61 -11.44
C LEU A 170 -30.46 3.65 -12.04
N ALA A 171 -30.64 4.91 -11.67
CA ALA A 171 -29.80 6.00 -12.14
C ALA A 171 -28.38 5.89 -11.56
N HIS A 172 -27.40 6.24 -12.37
CA HIS A 172 -26.01 6.35 -11.95
C HIS A 172 -25.80 7.67 -11.18
N LEU A 173 -24.87 7.69 -10.22
CA LEU A 173 -24.51 8.91 -9.49
C LEU A 173 -24.18 10.08 -10.43
N SER A 174 -23.45 9.80 -11.52
CA SER A 174 -23.06 10.78 -12.55
C SER A 174 -24.23 11.36 -13.37
N GLU A 175 -25.43 10.82 -13.26
CA GLU A 175 -26.62 11.29 -13.98
C GLU A 175 -27.39 12.37 -13.18
N HIS A 176 -26.77 13.52 -12.94
CA HIS A 176 -27.27 14.57 -12.03
C HIS A 176 -28.71 15.07 -12.33
N ASP A 177 -29.16 15.01 -13.57
CA ASP A 177 -30.51 15.45 -13.99
C ASP A 177 -31.61 14.39 -13.73
N GLN A 178 -31.24 13.18 -13.31
CA GLN A 178 -32.17 12.09 -13.05
C GLN A 178 -32.79 12.16 -11.66
N THR A 179 -33.87 11.41 -11.48
CA THR A 179 -34.48 11.19 -10.17
C THR A 179 -34.03 9.86 -9.59
N LEU A 180 -33.69 9.88 -8.31
CA LEU A 180 -33.40 8.71 -7.51
C LEU A 180 -34.70 8.14 -6.91
N PRO A 181 -34.90 6.81 -6.95
CA PRO A 181 -35.96 6.19 -6.18
C PRO A 181 -35.78 6.30 -4.67
N LEU A 182 -36.81 6.77 -3.98
CA LEU A 182 -36.92 6.81 -2.53
C LEU A 182 -37.93 5.78 -2.04
N LEU A 183 -37.47 4.77 -1.30
CA LEU A 183 -38.31 3.74 -0.71
C LEU A 183 -38.77 4.19 0.68
N ARG A 184 -40.08 4.10 0.95
CA ARG A 184 -40.68 4.33 2.28
C ARG A 184 -41.38 3.07 2.76
N ARG A 185 -41.12 2.66 4.00
CA ARG A 185 -41.74 1.47 4.58
C ARG A 185 -43.24 1.69 4.79
N GLU A 186 -44.07 0.79 4.25
CA GLU A 186 -45.52 0.75 4.46
C GLU A 186 -45.92 -0.67 4.93
N GLY A 187 -45.96 -0.86 6.24
CA GLY A 187 -46.20 -2.18 6.85
C GLY A 187 -45.10 -3.17 6.48
N ASP A 188 -45.50 -4.26 5.80
CA ASP A 188 -44.60 -5.32 5.31
C ASP A 188 -44.11 -5.08 3.86
N SER A 189 -44.41 -3.91 3.28
CA SER A 189 -44.01 -3.55 1.91
C SER A 189 -43.33 -2.19 1.85
N TRP A 190 -43.04 -1.75 0.62
CA TRP A 190 -42.42 -0.47 0.33
C TRP A 190 -43.23 0.31 -0.70
N LYS A 191 -43.28 1.62 -0.51
CA LYS A 191 -43.76 2.56 -1.52
C LYS A 191 -42.56 3.26 -2.16
N ILE A 192 -42.60 3.40 -3.48
CA ILE A 192 -41.58 4.12 -4.24
C ILE A 192 -42.06 5.54 -4.51
N GLU A 193 -41.23 6.51 -4.17
CA GLU A 193 -41.33 7.91 -4.55
C GLU A 193 -40.08 8.31 -5.35
N ASN A 194 -40.12 9.45 -6.02
CA ASN A 194 -38.95 10.00 -6.72
C ASN A 194 -38.41 11.19 -5.93
N MET A 195 -37.10 11.24 -5.75
CA MET A 195 -36.38 12.39 -5.21
C MET A 195 -35.33 12.84 -6.23
N PRO A 196 -34.90 14.11 -6.24
CA PRO A 196 -33.78 14.53 -7.07
C PRO A 196 -32.51 13.77 -6.67
N MET A 197 -31.62 13.50 -7.64
CA MET A 197 -30.27 13.04 -7.33
C MET A 197 -29.59 14.06 -6.40
N PRO A 198 -28.95 13.62 -5.30
CA PRO A 198 -28.14 14.51 -4.47
C PRO A 198 -27.07 15.19 -5.32
N PRO A 199 -26.88 16.51 -5.19
CA PRO A 199 -25.90 17.22 -6.00
C PRO A 199 -24.50 16.67 -5.71
N GLU A 200 -23.67 16.63 -6.75
CA GLU A 200 -22.25 16.39 -6.60
C GLU A 200 -21.65 17.52 -5.74
N PRO A 201 -20.96 17.20 -4.63
CA PRO A 201 -20.33 18.22 -3.81
C PRO A 201 -19.10 18.78 -4.52
N ASP A 202 -18.89 20.10 -4.37
CA ASP A 202 -17.60 20.71 -4.71
C ASP A 202 -16.53 20.07 -3.83
N ILE A 203 -15.45 19.56 -4.46
CA ILE A 203 -14.30 19.05 -3.73
C ILE A 203 -13.67 20.24 -3.00
N SER A 204 -13.63 20.15 -1.67
CA SER A 204 -13.02 21.17 -0.82
C SER A 204 -12.11 20.51 0.19
N TYR A 205 -10.93 21.09 0.36
CA TYR A 205 -9.92 20.59 1.27
C TYR A 205 -9.87 21.44 2.55
N PRO A 206 -9.45 20.86 3.68
CA PRO A 206 -9.30 21.58 4.93
C PRO A 206 -8.35 22.78 4.80
N ILE A 207 -8.84 23.99 5.03
CA ILE A 207 -8.05 25.22 4.94
C ILE A 207 -7.28 25.43 6.24
N GLY A 208 -5.98 25.68 6.13
CA GLY A 208 -5.13 26.05 7.26
C GLY A 208 -5.16 27.55 7.51
N HIS A 209 -6.22 28.09 8.11
CA HIS A 209 -6.34 29.54 8.39
C HIS A 209 -6.10 29.91 9.87
N THR A 210 -6.02 28.92 10.77
CA THR A 210 -5.76 29.13 12.19
C THR A 210 -4.36 28.65 12.56
N PHE A 211 -3.60 29.51 13.24
CA PHE A 211 -2.19 29.27 13.53
C PHE A 211 -1.85 29.54 14.99
N ASN A 212 -0.86 28.81 15.51
CA ASN A 212 -0.28 29.08 16.81
C ASN A 212 0.68 30.28 16.74
N GLU A 213 0.22 31.44 17.21
CA GLU A 213 0.98 32.70 17.17
C GLU A 213 2.38 32.59 17.80
N MET A 214 2.52 31.79 18.86
CA MET A 214 3.81 31.59 19.52
C MET A 214 4.79 30.84 18.60
N TYR A 215 4.32 29.79 17.93
CA TYR A 215 5.14 29.05 16.97
C TYR A 215 5.47 29.93 15.75
N THR A 216 4.47 30.61 15.18
CA THR A 216 4.66 31.56 14.07
C THR A 216 5.73 32.61 14.40
N ALA A 217 5.66 33.23 15.59
CA ALA A 217 6.64 34.23 16.03
C ALA A 217 8.06 33.67 16.23
N ARG A 218 8.20 32.37 16.54
CA ARG A 218 9.50 31.70 16.63
C ARG A 218 10.05 31.38 15.24
N VAL A 219 9.23 30.84 14.34
CA VAL A 219 9.67 30.51 12.96
C VAL A 219 10.14 31.77 12.25
N ARG A 220 9.50 32.93 12.50
CA ARG A 220 9.93 34.23 11.94
C ARG A 220 11.38 34.63 12.24
N LYS A 221 12.00 34.04 13.27
CA LYS A 221 13.38 34.32 13.65
C LYS A 221 14.39 33.40 12.97
N LEU A 222 13.93 32.33 12.33
CA LEU A 222 14.78 31.40 11.59
C LEU A 222 15.24 32.03 10.28
N GLU A 223 16.42 31.62 9.82
CA GLU A 223 16.88 31.99 8.49
C GLU A 223 16.04 31.26 7.45
N LYS A 224 15.62 31.98 6.40
CA LYS A 224 14.89 31.37 5.30
C LYS A 224 15.88 30.82 4.27
N THR A 225 15.87 29.51 4.04
CA THR A 225 16.77 28.81 3.09
C THR A 225 16.03 27.64 2.43
N GLY A 226 16.43 27.29 1.20
CA GLY A 226 15.84 26.14 0.49
C GLY A 226 14.41 26.33 0.02
N SER A 227 13.96 25.34 -0.73
CA SER A 227 12.59 25.14 -1.17
C SER A 227 12.13 23.76 -0.71
N TRP A 228 10.96 23.66 -0.11
CA TRP A 228 10.46 22.37 0.38
C TRP A 228 9.39 21.83 -0.56
N ALA A 229 9.58 20.60 -1.02
CA ALA A 229 8.53 19.80 -1.63
C ALA A 229 7.65 19.23 -0.51
N CYS A 230 6.34 19.50 -0.57
CA CYS A 230 5.38 19.13 0.46
C CYS A 230 4.19 18.39 -0.13
N LYS A 231 3.74 17.33 0.53
CA LYS A 231 2.51 16.60 0.15
C LYS A 231 1.82 15.99 1.36
N ILE A 232 0.52 16.19 1.48
CA ILE A 232 -0.33 15.60 2.52
C ILE A 232 -0.89 14.30 1.99
N ARG A 233 -0.79 13.25 2.80
CA ARG A 233 -1.43 11.96 2.52
C ARG A 233 -1.93 11.29 3.78
N LEU A 234 -2.80 10.32 3.60
CA LEU A 234 -3.16 9.38 4.65
C LEU A 234 -2.05 8.32 4.76
N ASP A 235 -1.64 7.99 5.98
CA ASP A 235 -0.76 6.87 6.28
C ASP A 235 -1.60 5.59 6.17
N PRO A 236 -1.18 4.59 5.37
CA PRO A 236 -1.90 3.34 5.22
C PRO A 236 -1.84 2.44 6.47
N VAL A 237 -1.03 2.78 7.49
CA VAL A 237 -0.88 1.98 8.71
C VAL A 237 -1.79 2.47 9.83
N LEU A 238 -2.63 1.56 10.37
CA LEU A 238 -3.45 1.83 11.55
C LEU A 238 -2.59 1.99 12.79
N ARG A 239 -2.74 3.12 13.51
CA ARG A 239 -2.02 3.42 14.76
C ARG A 239 -2.98 3.64 15.92
N GLY A 240 -2.63 3.09 17.08
CA GLY A 240 -3.37 3.27 18.34
C GLY A 240 -2.65 2.59 19.50
N ALA A 241 -2.83 3.08 20.73
CA ALA A 241 -2.26 2.44 21.91
C ALA A 241 -3.10 1.24 22.35
N ASP A 242 -2.44 0.14 22.70
CA ASP A 242 -3.10 -1.08 23.17
C ASP A 242 -4.07 -0.81 24.33
N GLY A 243 -5.32 -1.21 24.13
CA GLY A 243 -6.29 -1.41 25.21
C GLY A 243 -7.13 -0.20 25.65
N ILE A 244 -6.99 1.00 25.08
CA ILE A 244 -7.82 2.16 25.48
C ILE A 244 -8.31 3.05 24.31
N GLU A 245 -7.59 3.15 23.19
CA GLU A 245 -8.02 4.01 22.06
C GLU A 245 -8.30 3.22 20.79
N GLU A 246 -9.34 3.67 20.07
CA GLU A 246 -9.65 3.23 18.71
C GLU A 246 -8.46 3.52 17.78
N LYS A 247 -8.05 2.52 17.00
CA LYS A 247 -6.99 2.67 15.99
C LYS A 247 -7.45 3.58 14.85
N VAL A 248 -6.55 4.42 14.36
CA VAL A 248 -6.83 5.40 13.31
C VAL A 248 -5.76 5.37 12.25
N LEU A 249 -6.11 5.77 11.05
CA LEU A 249 -5.14 6.07 10.00
C LEU A 249 -4.70 7.53 10.18
N PRO A 250 -3.44 7.80 10.58
CA PRO A 250 -2.99 9.16 10.73
C PRO A 250 -2.73 9.81 9.38
N TRP A 251 -2.77 11.13 9.36
CA TRP A 251 -2.36 11.96 8.24
C TRP A 251 -0.91 12.37 8.39
N MET A 252 -0.18 12.34 7.28
CA MET A 252 1.22 12.74 7.20
C MET A 252 1.36 13.95 6.28
N LEU A 253 2.25 14.86 6.65
CA LEU A 253 2.77 15.88 5.74
C LEU A 253 4.20 15.45 5.39
N LEU A 254 4.37 14.89 4.21
CA LEU A 254 5.68 14.56 3.66
C LEU A 254 6.37 15.84 3.23
N THR A 255 7.66 15.94 3.55
CA THR A 255 8.43 17.17 3.36
C THR A 255 9.87 16.83 3.01
N VAL A 256 10.35 17.36 1.88
CA VAL A 256 11.74 17.22 1.43
C VAL A 256 12.31 18.60 1.12
N ASP A 257 13.50 18.89 1.62
CA ASP A 257 14.26 20.06 1.19
C ASP A 257 14.93 19.80 -0.17
N LEU A 258 14.42 20.43 -1.22
CA LEU A 258 14.87 20.25 -2.61
C LEU A 258 16.32 20.67 -2.84
N ASP A 259 16.86 21.58 -2.02
CA ASP A 259 18.25 22.01 -2.17
C ASP A 259 19.23 20.93 -1.68
N THR A 260 18.80 20.09 -0.74
CA THR A 260 19.65 19.10 -0.07
C THR A 260 19.25 17.65 -0.32
N GLY A 261 18.05 17.41 -0.84
CA GLY A 261 17.44 16.08 -1.01
C GLY A 261 17.05 15.40 0.31
N ARG A 262 17.01 16.14 1.42
CA ARG A 262 16.77 15.59 2.76
C ARG A 262 15.32 15.65 3.15
N GLU A 263 14.83 14.58 3.78
CA GLU A 263 13.53 14.57 4.44
C GLU A 263 13.55 15.49 5.67
N ILE A 264 12.48 16.27 5.84
CA ILE A 264 12.24 17.07 7.04
C ILE A 264 11.10 16.41 7.83
N PRO A 265 11.36 15.53 8.80
CA PRO A 265 10.29 14.71 9.37
C PRO A 265 9.24 15.52 10.16
N VAL A 266 8.00 15.48 9.67
CA VAL A 266 6.81 16.04 10.33
C VAL A 266 6.05 14.90 11.01
N GLN A 267 5.68 15.12 12.28
CA GLN A 267 4.98 14.11 13.06
C GLN A 267 3.54 13.91 12.54
N PRO A 268 3.07 12.66 12.35
CA PRO A 268 1.71 12.39 11.89
C PRO A 268 0.63 12.91 12.84
N VAL A 269 -0.57 13.20 12.30
CA VAL A 269 -1.71 13.74 13.04
C VAL A 269 -2.98 12.93 12.79
N ARG A 270 -3.86 12.80 13.79
CA ARG A 270 -5.03 11.90 13.69
C ARG A 270 -6.24 12.53 13.01
N ASP A 271 -6.48 13.83 13.23
CA ASP A 271 -7.75 14.50 12.89
C ASP A 271 -7.56 15.68 11.93
N TYR A 272 -6.66 15.54 10.94
CA TYR A 272 -6.30 16.60 9.99
C TYR A 272 -7.52 17.32 9.39
N GLU A 273 -8.55 16.56 8.96
CA GLU A 273 -9.72 17.15 8.30
C GLU A 273 -10.52 18.14 9.14
N THR A 274 -10.41 18.04 10.47
CA THR A 274 -11.12 18.93 11.41
C THR A 274 -10.19 19.82 12.21
N ARG A 275 -8.88 19.54 12.16
CA ARG A 275 -7.85 20.15 13.00
C ARG A 275 -6.58 20.47 12.23
N THR A 276 -6.71 21.30 11.20
CA THR A 276 -5.59 21.73 10.34
C THR A 276 -4.50 22.44 11.12
N GLU A 277 -4.84 23.12 12.21
CA GLU A 277 -3.89 23.82 13.08
C GLU A 277 -2.86 22.87 13.70
N VAL A 278 -3.22 21.60 13.92
CA VAL A 278 -2.29 20.60 14.50
C VAL A 278 -1.22 20.21 13.50
N MET A 279 -1.59 20.04 12.23
CA MET A 279 -0.62 19.70 11.18
C MET A 279 0.38 20.85 11.01
N LEU A 280 -0.11 22.09 10.98
CA LEU A 280 0.73 23.28 10.92
C LEU A 280 1.64 23.42 12.14
N ASP A 281 1.13 23.13 13.34
CA ASP A 281 1.94 23.08 14.55
C ASP A 281 3.06 22.04 14.46
N LYS A 282 2.77 20.84 13.92
CA LYS A 282 3.79 19.80 13.69
C LYS A 282 4.83 20.19 12.65
N MET A 283 4.42 20.87 11.58
CA MET A 283 5.35 21.42 10.59
C MET A 283 6.26 22.48 11.21
N MET A 284 5.71 23.42 12.00
CA MET A 284 6.51 24.44 12.69
C MET A 284 7.44 23.83 13.74
N GLU A 285 7.01 22.78 14.44
CA GLU A 285 7.86 22.01 15.34
C GLU A 285 9.04 21.36 14.60
N ALA A 286 8.81 20.82 13.40
CA ALA A 286 9.89 20.31 12.54
C ALA A 286 10.88 21.41 12.13
N MET A 287 10.38 22.60 11.74
CA MET A 287 11.24 23.77 11.47
C MET A 287 12.13 24.16 12.66
N PHE A 288 11.61 24.06 13.89
CA PHE A 288 12.42 24.32 15.08
C PHE A 288 13.48 23.25 15.32
N ARG A 289 13.15 21.98 15.07
CA ARG A 289 14.05 20.85 15.25
C ARG A 289 15.23 20.94 14.28
N GLU A 290 14.93 21.20 13.01
CA GLU A 290 15.93 21.31 11.95
C GLU A 290 16.57 22.70 11.88
N ASN A 291 16.06 23.66 12.66
CA ASN A 291 16.52 25.05 12.70
C ASN A 291 16.56 25.70 11.30
N VAL A 292 15.56 25.41 10.48
CA VAL A 292 15.43 25.90 9.10
C VAL A 292 13.98 26.32 8.82
N CYS A 293 13.82 27.34 7.98
CA CYS A 293 12.54 27.78 7.45
C CYS A 293 12.67 27.88 5.92
N PRO A 294 11.74 27.34 5.12
CA PRO A 294 11.86 27.40 3.67
C PRO A 294 11.67 28.83 3.13
N LYS A 295 12.29 29.13 2.00
CA LYS A 295 11.96 30.31 1.20
C LYS A 295 10.70 30.08 0.37
N ALA A 296 10.47 28.84 -0.05
CA ALA A 296 9.34 28.44 -0.85
C ALA A 296 8.82 27.05 -0.47
N PHE A 297 7.52 26.85 -0.62
CA PHE A 297 6.88 25.55 -0.66
C PHE A 297 6.48 25.23 -2.11
N CYS A 298 6.81 24.03 -2.55
CA CYS A 298 6.36 23.41 -3.78
C CYS A 298 5.39 22.30 -3.38
N VAL A 299 4.16 22.36 -3.87
CA VAL A 299 3.10 21.39 -3.57
C VAL A 299 2.53 20.81 -4.86
N TYR A 300 1.92 19.63 -4.77
CA TYR A 300 1.55 18.82 -5.94
C TYR A 300 0.06 18.45 -5.96
N ASP A 301 -0.70 18.95 -4.98
CA ASP A 301 -2.12 18.71 -4.83
C ASP A 301 -2.81 19.89 -4.14
N GLU A 302 -4.11 20.01 -4.40
CA GLU A 302 -4.95 21.08 -3.85
C GLU A 302 -5.12 20.99 -2.33
N ARG A 303 -5.02 19.78 -1.76
CA ARG A 303 -5.15 19.53 -0.32
C ARG A 303 -4.02 20.22 0.47
N THR A 304 -2.80 20.03 0.00
CA THR A 304 -1.58 20.58 0.58
C THR A 304 -1.49 22.08 0.32
N PHE A 305 -1.86 22.52 -0.89
CA PHE A 305 -1.93 23.94 -1.21
C PHE A 305 -2.89 24.67 -0.24
N SER A 306 -4.10 24.14 -0.06
CA SER A 306 -5.14 24.71 0.81
C SER A 306 -4.72 24.76 2.29
N LEU A 307 -3.91 23.80 2.76
CA LEU A 307 -3.35 23.84 4.11
C LEU A 307 -2.34 24.99 4.28
N LEU A 308 -1.47 25.18 3.28
CA LEU A 308 -0.29 26.04 3.42
C LEU A 308 -0.52 27.49 2.95
N GLU A 309 -1.57 27.77 2.17
CA GLU A 309 -1.81 29.07 1.53
C GLU A 309 -1.77 30.26 2.51
N ASP A 310 -2.70 30.29 3.46
CA ASP A 310 -2.84 31.41 4.39
C ASP A 310 -1.60 31.56 5.30
N TRP A 311 -1.03 30.43 5.75
CA TRP A 311 0.15 30.45 6.61
C TRP A 311 1.40 30.95 5.87
N SER A 312 1.57 30.51 4.62
CA SER A 312 2.69 30.93 3.77
C SER A 312 2.60 32.41 3.47
N ALA A 313 1.41 32.94 3.23
CA ALA A 313 1.16 34.37 3.07
C ALA A 313 1.52 35.16 4.35
N GLU A 314 1.07 34.68 5.52
CA GLU A 314 1.38 35.30 6.84
C GLU A 314 2.89 35.29 7.17
N MET A 315 3.61 34.29 6.66
CA MET A 315 5.05 34.16 6.83
C MET A 315 5.86 34.84 5.72
N GLY A 316 5.24 35.23 4.61
CA GLY A 316 5.92 35.70 3.40
C GLY A 316 6.84 34.63 2.80
N ILE A 317 6.37 33.38 2.76
CA ILE A 317 7.00 32.24 2.10
C ILE A 317 6.30 32.07 0.76
N ALA A 318 7.05 31.83 -0.32
CA ALA A 318 6.43 31.58 -1.63
C ALA A 318 5.72 30.21 -1.60
N LEU A 319 4.57 30.09 -2.24
CA LEU A 319 3.85 28.83 -2.39
C LEU A 319 3.51 28.66 -3.87
N SER A 320 3.87 27.51 -4.46
CA SER A 320 3.56 27.17 -5.84
C SER A 320 3.01 25.75 -5.96
N MET A 321 2.04 25.59 -6.85
CA MET A 321 1.57 24.29 -7.34
C MET A 321 2.48 23.86 -8.49
N GLU A 322 3.07 22.68 -8.39
CA GLU A 322 3.96 22.08 -9.38
C GLU A 322 3.32 20.82 -9.99
N GLU A 323 3.68 20.49 -11.23
CA GLU A 323 3.10 19.33 -11.96
C GLU A 323 3.87 18.03 -11.74
N GLU A 324 5.20 18.09 -11.58
CA GLU A 324 6.07 16.91 -11.46
C GLU A 324 6.55 16.73 -10.02
N ILE A 325 6.23 15.58 -9.42
CA ILE A 325 6.70 15.22 -8.09
C ILE A 325 8.21 14.86 -8.17
N PRO A 326 9.05 15.40 -7.28
CA PRO A 326 10.47 15.09 -7.26
C PRO A 326 10.71 13.66 -6.74
N GLU A 327 11.73 13.00 -7.28
CA GLU A 327 12.09 11.60 -6.98
C GLU A 327 12.24 11.35 -5.46
N GLU A 328 12.80 12.31 -4.72
CA GLU A 328 12.96 12.19 -3.27
C GLU A 328 11.62 12.14 -2.53
N LEU A 329 10.61 12.89 -2.99
CA LEU A 329 9.27 12.87 -2.40
C LEU A 329 8.49 11.61 -2.83
N GLU A 330 8.63 11.18 -4.09
CA GLU A 330 8.08 9.91 -4.57
C GLU A 330 8.64 8.72 -3.75
N ASN A 331 9.94 8.70 -3.49
CA ASN A 331 10.58 7.67 -2.67
C ASN A 331 10.00 7.61 -1.24
N LEU A 332 9.60 8.74 -0.65
CA LEU A 332 8.94 8.76 0.66
C LEU A 332 7.52 8.19 0.58
N GLU A 333 6.80 8.44 -0.51
CA GLU A 333 5.48 7.84 -0.75
C GLU A 333 5.61 6.33 -0.89
N ASP A 334 6.47 5.88 -1.80
CA ASP A 334 6.77 4.45 -2.02
C ASP A 334 7.19 3.74 -0.73
N PHE A 335 7.99 4.41 0.11
CA PHE A 335 8.41 3.85 1.39
C PHE A 335 7.25 3.72 2.38
N ALA A 336 6.38 4.74 2.47
CA ALA A 336 5.18 4.68 3.30
C ALA A 336 4.22 3.58 2.84
N ASP A 337 4.04 3.42 1.53
CA ASP A 337 3.20 2.37 0.95
C ASP A 337 3.81 0.99 1.20
N ALA A 338 5.12 0.82 0.99
CA ALA A 338 5.80 -0.43 1.28
C ALA A 338 5.64 -0.86 2.75
N GLN A 339 5.64 0.09 3.71
CA GLN A 339 5.40 -0.23 5.11
C GLN A 339 4.00 -0.80 5.37
N ALA A 340 2.99 -0.38 4.63
CA ALA A 340 1.62 -0.91 4.77
C ALA A 340 1.53 -2.42 4.51
N TYR A 341 2.32 -2.90 3.56
CA TYR A 341 2.36 -4.30 3.14
C TYR A 341 3.24 -5.16 4.04
N MET A 342 3.90 -4.58 5.05
CA MET A 342 4.72 -5.28 6.02
C MET A 342 3.99 -5.33 7.37
N GLY A 343 3.78 -6.53 7.92
CA GLY A 343 3.22 -6.65 9.27
C GLY A 343 4.11 -6.01 10.34
N GLU A 344 3.59 -5.74 11.54
CA GLU A 344 4.39 -5.20 12.66
C GLU A 344 5.62 -6.09 12.96
N GLU A 345 5.47 -7.42 12.88
CA GLU A 345 6.58 -8.37 13.01
C GLU A 345 7.59 -8.26 11.86
N ASP A 346 7.12 -8.09 10.62
CA ASP A 346 7.98 -7.97 9.43
C ASP A 346 8.74 -6.64 9.39
N SER A 347 8.11 -5.54 9.85
CA SER A 347 8.75 -4.23 9.94
C SER A 347 9.84 -4.19 11.02
N MET A 348 9.59 -4.80 12.18
CA MET A 348 10.61 -4.98 13.23
C MET A 348 11.74 -5.89 12.76
N GLN A 349 11.42 -6.97 12.04
CA GLN A 349 12.42 -7.87 11.49
C GLN A 349 13.27 -7.19 10.40
N PHE A 350 12.65 -6.38 9.54
CA PHE A 350 13.35 -5.58 8.53
C PHE A 350 14.28 -4.54 9.16
N MET A 351 13.81 -3.83 10.18
CA MET A 351 14.64 -2.91 10.95
C MET A 351 15.82 -3.64 11.60
N GLU A 352 15.57 -4.82 12.17
CA GLU A 352 16.62 -5.64 12.78
C GLU A 352 17.65 -6.14 11.75
N GLU A 353 17.22 -6.54 10.55
CA GLU A 353 18.08 -6.94 9.44
C GLU A 353 18.90 -5.76 8.88
N MET A 354 18.30 -4.57 8.79
CA MET A 354 19.00 -3.33 8.40
C MET A 354 20.09 -2.97 9.40
N LEU A 355 19.79 -3.02 10.72
CA LEU A 355 20.77 -2.76 11.77
C LEU A 355 21.92 -3.78 11.74
N ASP A 356 21.62 -5.06 11.47
CA ASP A 356 22.65 -6.10 11.29
C ASP A 356 23.55 -5.81 10.08
N LEU A 357 22.97 -5.38 8.96
CA LEU A 357 23.71 -4.96 7.78
C LEU A 357 24.64 -3.78 8.07
N MET A 358 24.16 -2.77 8.81
CA MET A 358 24.98 -1.65 9.26
C MET A 358 26.12 -2.11 10.17
N LEU A 359 25.85 -3.06 11.08
CA LEU A 359 26.88 -3.61 11.96
C LEU A 359 27.96 -4.38 11.19
N LEU A 360 27.65 -4.95 10.03
CA LEU A 360 28.60 -5.67 9.18
C LEU A 360 29.48 -4.75 8.33
N LEU A 361 29.09 -3.50 8.10
CA LEU A 361 29.86 -2.54 7.30
C LEU A 361 31.06 -1.98 8.08
N PRO A 362 32.23 -1.77 7.45
CA PRO A 362 33.35 -1.06 8.09
C PRO A 362 32.98 0.39 8.45
N ASP A 363 33.46 0.89 9.59
CA ASP A 363 33.17 2.26 10.09
C ASP A 363 33.41 3.35 9.03
N GLN A 364 34.43 3.16 8.19
CA GLN A 364 34.78 4.11 7.14
C GLN A 364 33.78 4.10 5.97
N GLU A 365 33.19 2.97 5.62
CA GLU A 365 32.16 2.90 4.58
C GLU A 365 30.81 3.33 5.12
N LEU A 366 30.50 2.93 6.35
CA LEU A 366 29.26 3.27 7.03
C LEU A 366 29.15 4.78 7.32
N PHE A 367 30.19 5.41 7.86
CA PHE A 367 30.08 6.79 8.39
C PHE A 367 30.64 7.92 7.51
N LEU A 368 31.35 7.63 6.40
CA LEU A 368 31.86 8.68 5.48
C LEU A 368 31.12 8.78 4.15
N ASN A 369 30.51 7.69 3.68
CA ASN A 369 29.95 7.61 2.33
C ASN A 369 28.42 7.74 2.31
N GLN A 370 27.78 7.95 3.45
CA GLN A 370 26.33 8.10 3.59
C GLN A 370 25.99 9.34 4.43
N PRO A 371 25.79 10.51 3.79
CA PRO A 371 25.40 11.74 4.48
C PRO A 371 24.07 11.63 5.24
N GLU A 372 23.17 10.75 4.80
CA GLU A 372 21.86 10.46 5.40
C GLU A 372 21.99 9.71 6.74
N LEU A 373 23.13 9.04 6.98
CA LEU A 373 23.36 8.27 8.20
C LEU A 373 23.45 9.12 9.47
N ALA A 374 23.77 10.41 9.33
CA ALA A 374 23.73 11.34 10.46
C ALA A 374 22.31 11.56 11.01
N GLU A 375 21.29 11.49 10.15
CA GLU A 375 19.88 11.61 10.50
C GLU A 375 19.35 10.30 11.11
N TYR A 376 19.72 9.15 10.56
CA TYR A 376 19.46 7.86 11.19
C TYR A 376 20.07 7.76 12.59
N ILE A 377 21.24 8.37 12.83
CA ILE A 377 21.86 8.40 14.16
C ILE A 377 21.12 9.30 15.15
N ALA A 378 20.50 10.39 14.69
CA ALA A 378 19.60 11.19 15.51
C ALA A 378 18.34 10.40 15.87
N HIS A 379 17.75 9.71 14.89
CA HIS A 379 16.58 8.84 15.08
C HIS A 379 16.88 7.64 16.00
N PHE A 380 18.05 7.02 15.87
CA PHE A 380 18.55 5.97 16.77
C PHE A 380 18.69 6.42 18.22
N ARG A 381 19.06 7.69 18.45
CA ARG A 381 19.11 8.27 19.80
C ARG A 381 17.70 8.50 20.37
N GLU A 382 16.72 8.79 19.52
CA GLU A 382 15.29 8.87 19.93
C GLU A 382 14.69 7.48 20.21
N LEU A 383 15.03 6.46 19.41
CA LEU A 383 14.60 5.07 19.63
C LEU A 383 15.05 4.50 20.99
N GLN A 384 16.16 4.98 21.56
CA GLN A 384 16.58 4.65 22.93
C GLN A 384 15.65 5.19 24.02
N LEU A 385 14.82 6.20 23.72
CA LEU A 385 13.89 6.84 24.66
C LEU A 385 12.45 6.26 24.60
N HIS A 386 12.12 5.43 23.60
CA HIS A 386 10.83 4.75 23.50
C HIS A 386 10.77 3.48 24.36
N LEU A 387 9.72 3.33 25.17
CA LEU A 387 9.55 2.22 26.12
C LEU A 387 9.32 0.86 25.43
N ASP A 388 8.76 0.86 24.22
CA ASP A 388 8.24 -0.36 23.56
C ASP A 388 9.20 -1.02 22.54
N THR A 389 10.40 -0.47 22.32
CA THR A 389 11.38 -1.05 21.38
C THR A 389 11.96 -2.38 21.91
N PRO A 390 12.01 -3.47 21.12
CA PRO A 390 12.63 -4.73 21.53
C PRO A 390 14.09 -4.58 21.98
N GLU A 391 14.50 -5.38 22.97
CA GLU A 391 15.84 -5.29 23.55
C GLU A 391 16.96 -5.64 22.55
N SER A 392 16.70 -6.52 21.58
CA SER A 392 17.63 -6.85 20.47
C SER A 392 17.95 -5.64 19.61
N ILE A 393 16.92 -4.90 19.20
CA ILE A 393 17.03 -3.67 18.39
C ILE A 393 17.74 -2.58 19.22
N ARG A 394 17.36 -2.38 20.49
CA ARG A 394 18.02 -1.39 21.37
C ARG A 394 19.52 -1.67 21.54
N ALA A 395 19.91 -2.93 21.67
CA ALA A 395 21.32 -3.30 21.79
C ALA A 395 22.13 -2.97 20.52
N LYS A 396 21.60 -3.34 19.34
CA LYS A 396 22.23 -3.06 18.04
C LYS A 396 22.37 -1.57 17.76
N VAL A 397 21.30 -0.80 18.03
CA VAL A 397 21.31 0.66 17.94
C VAL A 397 22.37 1.28 18.84
N SER A 398 22.45 0.83 20.11
CA SER A 398 23.47 1.32 21.06
C SER A 398 24.89 1.07 20.58
N GLU A 399 25.15 -0.09 19.96
CA GLU A 399 26.45 -0.44 19.40
C GLU A 399 26.84 0.45 18.20
N ILE A 400 25.89 0.71 17.28
CA ILE A 400 26.11 1.61 16.14
C ILE A 400 26.42 3.04 16.62
N LEU A 401 25.67 3.54 17.61
CA LEU A 401 25.90 4.86 18.22
C LEU A 401 27.29 4.96 18.86
N GLU A 402 27.72 3.94 19.61
CA GLU A 402 29.07 3.90 20.18
C GLU A 402 30.17 3.88 19.10
N ARG A 403 29.97 3.11 18.02
CA ARG A 403 30.92 3.06 16.89
C ARG A 403 31.04 4.43 16.23
N TYR A 404 29.92 5.12 16.07
CA TYR A 404 29.90 6.48 15.52
C TYR A 404 30.63 7.49 16.41
N ASP A 405 30.38 7.50 17.73
CA ASP A 405 31.06 8.41 18.66
C ASP A 405 32.59 8.18 18.69
N LYS A 406 33.02 6.90 18.66
CA LYS A 406 34.44 6.52 18.53
C LYS A 406 35.01 6.96 17.18
N PHE A 407 34.24 6.85 16.10
CA PHE A 407 34.66 7.30 14.77
C PHE A 407 34.86 8.82 14.70
N GLN A 408 33.92 9.61 15.24
CA GLN A 408 34.01 11.07 15.32
C GLN A 408 35.22 11.54 16.15
N SER A 409 35.49 10.90 17.29
CA SER A 409 36.66 11.23 18.13
C SER A 409 38.01 10.91 17.46
N ARG A 410 38.07 9.88 16.59
CA ARG A 410 39.26 9.54 15.78
C ARG A 410 39.51 10.55 14.66
N GLN A 411 38.46 11.09 14.04
CA GLN A 411 38.57 12.15 13.04
C GLN A 411 39.10 13.46 13.66
N GLN A 412 38.63 13.82 14.85
CA GLN A 412 39.09 15.02 15.57
C GLN A 412 40.53 14.90 16.11
N SER A 413 41.02 13.68 16.40
CA SER A 413 42.39 13.43 16.87
C SER A 413 43.41 13.17 15.74
N GLY A 414 42.95 12.93 14.50
CA GLY A 414 43.79 12.64 13.32
C GLY A 414 44.35 13.86 12.57
N ALA A 415 43.91 15.08 12.86
CA ALA A 415 44.30 16.30 12.14
C ALA A 415 45.75 16.78 12.39
N GLY A 416 46.58 15.99 13.07
CA GLY A 416 47.94 16.37 13.47
C GLY A 416 49.01 15.34 13.17
N LYS A 417 49.31 15.07 11.88
CA LYS A 417 50.65 14.63 11.40
C LYS A 417 50.70 14.52 9.87
N ALA A 418 51.20 15.57 9.22
CA ALA A 418 51.70 15.49 7.84
C ALA A 418 53.13 14.91 7.83
N GLY A 419 53.37 13.85 7.05
CA GLY A 419 54.68 13.22 6.86
C GLY A 419 54.87 12.74 5.41
N LYS A 420 55.90 13.28 4.76
CA LYS A 420 56.28 13.16 3.34
C LYS A 420 56.71 11.77 2.86
N SER A 421 56.69 11.64 1.52
CA SER A 421 57.64 10.94 0.61
C SER A 421 57.01 9.77 -0.16
N THR A 422 57.35 9.43 -1.41
CA THR A 422 58.18 9.98 -2.48
C THR A 422 57.81 9.18 -3.75
N GLY A 423 57.88 9.81 -4.93
CA GLY A 423 57.55 9.13 -6.19
C GLY A 423 58.66 8.20 -6.72
N LYS A 424 58.27 7.27 -7.60
CA LYS A 424 59.16 6.73 -8.64
C LYS A 424 58.36 6.33 -9.89
N LYS A 425 58.83 6.81 -11.05
CA LYS A 425 58.33 6.53 -12.41
C LYS A 425 59.01 5.29 -13.00
N SER A 426 58.32 4.57 -13.88
CA SER A 426 58.89 4.13 -15.17
C SER A 426 57.80 3.78 -16.21
N LYS A 427 58.13 4.09 -17.48
CA LYS A 427 57.30 4.12 -18.70
C LYS A 427 57.30 2.77 -19.45
N GLY A 428 56.32 2.52 -20.34
CA GLY A 428 56.49 1.54 -21.44
C GLY A 428 55.29 1.11 -22.30
N LYS A 429 54.69 2.03 -23.08
CA LYS A 429 54.01 1.89 -24.40
C LYS A 429 53.22 0.61 -24.85
N LYS A 430 51.95 0.92 -25.20
CA LYS A 430 51.18 0.68 -26.45
C LYS A 430 50.72 -0.75 -26.86
N GLY A 431 49.40 -0.87 -26.95
CA GLY A 431 48.67 -1.77 -27.84
C GLY A 431 47.19 -1.79 -27.49
N LYS A 432 46.36 -1.03 -28.20
CA LYS A 432 44.92 -0.87 -27.98
C LYS A 432 44.18 -2.14 -28.45
N LYS A 433 43.52 -2.85 -27.53
CA LYS A 433 42.25 -3.56 -27.77
C LYS A 433 41.30 -3.04 -26.70
N THR A 434 40.23 -2.39 -27.13
CA THR A 434 39.12 -1.96 -26.27
C THR A 434 38.42 -3.22 -25.76
N THR A 435 38.85 -3.71 -24.61
CA THR A 435 38.09 -4.63 -23.77
C THR A 435 37.19 -3.77 -22.91
N VAL A 436 35.86 -3.92 -23.06
CA VAL A 436 34.90 -3.47 -22.04
C VAL A 436 35.38 -4.09 -20.72
N PRO A 437 35.50 -3.34 -19.62
CA PRO A 437 35.78 -3.97 -18.33
C PRO A 437 34.60 -4.89 -18.01
N GLU A 438 34.81 -6.20 -18.09
CA GLU A 438 33.80 -7.22 -17.76
C GLU A 438 33.47 -7.11 -16.27
N LYS A 439 32.20 -6.88 -15.95
CA LYS A 439 31.70 -6.76 -14.58
C LYS A 439 30.88 -7.99 -14.20
N SER A 440 30.69 -8.18 -12.90
CA SER A 440 29.73 -9.14 -12.37
C SER A 440 28.62 -8.43 -11.61
N LEU A 441 27.41 -8.93 -11.74
CA LEU A 441 26.23 -8.49 -11.02
C LEU A 441 25.94 -9.46 -9.88
N VAL A 442 25.51 -8.94 -8.74
CA VAL A 442 24.85 -9.74 -7.70
C VAL A 442 23.37 -9.42 -7.75
N ILE A 443 22.56 -10.41 -8.11
CA ILE A 443 21.11 -10.28 -8.29
C ILE A 443 20.42 -11.04 -7.17
N SER A 444 19.57 -10.36 -6.40
CA SER A 444 18.62 -11.01 -5.49
C SER A 444 17.40 -11.45 -6.28
N VAL A 445 16.97 -12.69 -6.06
CA VAL A 445 15.80 -13.31 -6.69
C VAL A 445 14.95 -13.91 -5.58
N SER A 446 13.74 -13.40 -5.42
CA SER A 446 12.80 -13.81 -4.38
C SER A 446 11.56 -14.40 -5.04
N LEU A 447 11.11 -15.55 -4.56
CA LEU A 447 9.85 -16.15 -5.00
C LEU A 447 8.71 -15.73 -4.08
N ASP A 448 8.91 -15.89 -2.78
CA ASP A 448 7.96 -15.52 -1.73
C ASP A 448 8.69 -14.85 -0.56
N THR A 449 7.94 -14.28 0.37
CA THR A 449 8.46 -13.74 1.63
C THR A 449 9.30 -14.80 2.36
N GLY A 450 10.58 -14.50 2.59
CA GLY A 450 11.51 -15.42 3.25
C GLY A 450 12.17 -16.47 2.34
N CYS A 451 11.79 -16.59 1.07
CA CYS A 451 12.39 -17.51 0.11
C CYS A 451 13.12 -16.77 -1.02
N TYR A 452 14.45 -16.59 -0.87
CA TYR A 452 15.27 -15.88 -1.85
C TYR A 452 16.66 -16.47 -2.07
N ARG A 453 17.26 -16.11 -3.19
CA ARG A 453 18.60 -16.51 -3.65
C ARG A 453 19.35 -15.26 -4.10
N HIS A 454 20.64 -15.17 -3.76
CA HIS A 454 21.51 -14.18 -4.40
C HIS A 454 22.40 -14.91 -5.40
N ILE A 455 22.30 -14.51 -6.67
CA ILE A 455 23.05 -15.10 -7.77
C ILE A 455 24.07 -14.06 -8.23
N ARG A 456 25.34 -14.45 -8.25
CA ARG A 456 26.40 -13.68 -8.89
C ARG A 456 26.58 -14.18 -10.31
N ILE A 457 26.54 -13.28 -11.29
CA ILE A 457 26.58 -13.59 -12.72
C ILE A 457 27.33 -12.50 -13.49
N SER A 458 27.97 -12.81 -14.62
CA SER A 458 28.62 -11.78 -15.46
C SER A 458 27.58 -10.86 -16.11
N ASP A 459 27.88 -9.57 -16.23
CA ASP A 459 27.04 -8.62 -16.98
C ASP A 459 26.98 -8.91 -18.50
N GLN A 460 27.94 -9.69 -19.01
CA GLN A 460 27.95 -10.18 -20.40
C GLN A 460 27.19 -11.52 -20.57
N ALA A 461 26.67 -12.12 -19.50
CA ALA A 461 25.83 -13.31 -19.60
C ALA A 461 24.48 -12.94 -20.24
N LEU A 462 23.86 -13.91 -20.92
CA LEU A 462 22.56 -13.74 -21.53
C LEU A 462 21.45 -13.76 -20.46
N LEU A 463 20.30 -13.18 -20.77
CA LEU A 463 19.10 -13.33 -19.93
C LEU A 463 18.71 -14.81 -19.78
N GLU A 464 18.93 -15.63 -20.81
CA GLU A 464 18.77 -17.09 -20.75
C GLU A 464 19.65 -17.73 -19.67
N ASP A 465 20.92 -17.29 -19.54
CA ASP A 465 21.83 -17.81 -18.52
C ASP A 465 21.35 -17.45 -17.10
N LEU A 466 20.74 -16.28 -16.94
CA LEU A 466 20.12 -15.88 -15.69
C LEU A 466 18.88 -16.72 -15.37
N SER A 467 18.00 -16.97 -16.35
CA SER A 467 16.82 -17.84 -16.18
C SER A 467 17.24 -19.23 -15.67
N LEU A 468 18.21 -19.86 -16.35
CA LEU A 468 18.74 -21.16 -15.94
C LEU A 468 19.35 -21.13 -14.53
N ALA A 469 20.01 -20.03 -14.15
CA ALA A 469 20.56 -19.86 -12.82
C ALA A 469 19.47 -19.72 -11.75
N ILE A 470 18.37 -19.03 -12.06
CA ILE A 470 17.20 -18.89 -11.18
C ILE A 470 16.55 -20.24 -10.94
N LEU A 471 16.17 -20.96 -12.00
CA LEU A 471 15.50 -22.26 -11.88
C LEU A 471 16.34 -23.25 -11.08
N ARG A 472 17.65 -23.34 -11.35
CA ARG A 472 18.58 -24.16 -10.56
C ARG A 472 18.64 -23.74 -9.09
N ALA A 473 18.54 -22.44 -8.79
CA ALA A 473 18.60 -21.95 -7.42
C ALA A 473 17.34 -22.31 -6.60
N PHE A 474 16.21 -22.51 -7.27
CA PHE A 474 14.94 -22.94 -6.67
C PHE A 474 14.64 -24.43 -6.86
N ASN A 475 15.55 -25.18 -7.51
CA ASN A 475 15.37 -26.61 -7.81
C ASN A 475 14.15 -26.88 -8.72
N PHE A 476 13.94 -25.99 -9.69
CA PHE A 476 12.95 -26.15 -10.74
C PHE A 476 13.63 -26.70 -12.00
N ASP A 477 12.93 -27.56 -12.72
CA ASP A 477 13.25 -28.01 -14.06
C ASP A 477 12.84 -26.94 -15.09
N ASN A 478 13.58 -26.85 -16.19
CA ASN A 478 13.31 -25.89 -17.27
C ASN A 478 12.45 -26.55 -18.37
N ASP A 479 11.16 -26.71 -18.11
CA ASP A 479 10.20 -27.43 -18.95
C ASP A 479 9.13 -26.53 -19.60
N HIS A 480 9.05 -25.25 -19.18
CA HIS A 480 8.09 -24.28 -19.70
C HIS A 480 8.76 -22.98 -20.20
N LEU A 481 7.96 -22.12 -20.84
CA LEU A 481 8.39 -20.80 -21.31
C LEU A 481 8.56 -19.81 -20.14
N HIS A 482 9.36 -18.77 -20.37
CA HIS A 482 9.59 -17.70 -19.41
C HIS A 482 9.66 -16.32 -20.05
N GLY A 483 9.57 -15.29 -19.22
CA GLY A 483 9.74 -13.89 -19.60
C GLY A 483 10.40 -13.04 -18.51
N PHE A 484 11.16 -12.02 -18.92
CA PHE A 484 11.70 -10.97 -18.06
C PHE A 484 11.02 -9.63 -18.38
N PHE A 485 10.58 -8.91 -17.35
CA PHE A 485 9.91 -7.63 -17.46
C PHE A 485 10.70 -6.55 -16.70
N MET A 486 11.39 -5.70 -17.46
CA MET A 486 12.46 -4.83 -16.93
C MET A 486 11.95 -3.54 -16.26
N ASP A 487 10.68 -3.23 -16.42
CA ASP A 487 9.94 -2.15 -15.74
C ASP A 487 9.36 -2.59 -14.38
N ASN A 488 9.69 -3.81 -13.94
CA ASN A 488 9.24 -4.40 -12.69
C ASN A 488 7.73 -4.69 -12.60
N GLN A 489 7.02 -4.71 -13.73
CA GLN A 489 5.62 -5.11 -13.83
C GLN A 489 5.48 -6.40 -14.66
N ALA A 490 4.98 -7.48 -14.05
CA ALA A 490 4.76 -8.73 -14.77
C ALA A 490 3.73 -8.53 -15.90
N TYR A 491 3.97 -9.16 -17.06
CA TYR A 491 3.12 -9.05 -18.26
C TYR A 491 3.05 -7.65 -18.89
N SER A 492 3.96 -6.75 -18.51
CA SER A 492 4.07 -5.46 -19.19
C SER A 492 4.47 -5.65 -20.66
N PRO A 493 3.83 -4.95 -21.61
CA PRO A 493 4.25 -4.95 -23.00
C PRO A 493 5.51 -4.10 -23.25
N TRP A 494 6.02 -3.41 -22.21
CA TRP A 494 7.15 -2.48 -22.28
C TRP A 494 8.43 -3.11 -21.72
N ASP A 495 9.53 -3.05 -22.49
CA ASP A 495 10.87 -3.58 -22.11
C ASP A 495 10.84 -5.03 -21.56
N ALA A 496 10.18 -5.92 -22.29
CA ALA A 496 10.03 -7.34 -21.96
C ALA A 496 10.83 -8.26 -22.91
N TYR A 497 11.34 -9.37 -22.39
CA TYR A 497 12.17 -10.35 -23.13
C TYR A 497 11.67 -11.76 -22.85
N TYR A 498 11.55 -12.60 -23.89
CA TYR A 498 10.89 -13.90 -23.77
C TYR A 498 11.81 -15.06 -24.18
N SER A 499 11.54 -16.23 -23.60
CA SER A 499 12.20 -17.47 -23.99
C SER A 499 12.01 -17.79 -25.47
N ARG A 500 13.00 -18.46 -26.07
CA ARG A 500 12.97 -18.86 -27.47
C ARG A 500 11.79 -19.79 -27.76
N GLY A 501 10.90 -19.36 -28.65
CA GLY A 501 9.66 -20.08 -28.98
C GLY A 501 8.40 -19.27 -28.70
N SER A 502 8.51 -18.17 -27.96
CA SER A 502 7.48 -17.12 -27.92
C SER A 502 7.39 -16.40 -29.27
N GLU A 503 6.17 -16.10 -29.73
CA GLU A 503 5.93 -15.22 -30.89
C GLU A 503 6.03 -13.72 -30.52
N GLU A 504 6.30 -13.42 -29.24
CA GLU A 504 6.28 -12.07 -28.65
C GLU A 504 7.67 -11.63 -28.16
N GLY A 505 8.05 -10.38 -28.45
CA GLY A 505 9.23 -9.69 -27.92
C GLY A 505 10.61 -10.22 -28.36
N PRO A 506 11.71 -9.58 -27.91
CA PRO A 506 13.09 -10.04 -28.14
C PRO A 506 13.41 -11.31 -27.33
N ALA A 507 14.24 -12.19 -27.89
CA ALA A 507 14.57 -13.47 -27.26
C ALA A 507 15.66 -13.35 -26.17
N THR A 508 15.47 -14.06 -25.07
CA THR A 508 16.42 -14.12 -23.92
C THR A 508 17.78 -14.72 -24.27
N ASP A 509 17.86 -15.52 -25.35
CA ASP A 509 19.11 -16.11 -25.87
C ASP A 509 19.93 -15.15 -26.75
N GLN A 510 19.49 -13.90 -26.91
CA GLN A 510 20.11 -12.90 -27.78
C GLN A 510 20.49 -11.60 -27.08
N VAL A 511 20.07 -11.39 -25.83
CA VAL A 511 20.28 -10.14 -25.09
C VAL A 511 21.08 -10.40 -23.82
N THR A 512 22.17 -9.66 -23.66
CA THR A 512 22.99 -9.70 -22.44
C THR A 512 22.38 -8.89 -21.30
N LEU A 513 22.75 -9.20 -20.06
CA LEU A 513 22.31 -8.45 -18.88
C LEU A 513 22.70 -6.96 -18.97
N ALA A 514 23.88 -6.66 -19.52
CA ALA A 514 24.33 -5.28 -19.76
C ALA A 514 23.45 -4.55 -20.80
N GLU A 515 23.06 -5.22 -21.88
CA GLU A 515 22.17 -4.66 -22.91
C GLU A 515 20.75 -4.43 -22.39
N ALA A 516 20.27 -5.29 -21.48
CA ALA A 516 19.00 -5.11 -20.77
C ALA A 516 19.04 -4.01 -19.67
N GLY A 517 20.16 -3.29 -19.54
CA GLY A 517 20.31 -2.19 -18.61
C GLY A 517 20.36 -2.60 -17.13
N MET A 518 20.89 -3.77 -16.82
CA MET A 518 20.99 -4.29 -15.44
C MET A 518 22.09 -3.59 -14.64
N THR A 519 21.76 -2.44 -14.05
CA THR A 519 22.64 -1.68 -13.13
C THR A 519 22.23 -1.86 -11.68
N ALA A 520 23.14 -1.59 -10.74
CA ALA A 520 22.84 -1.64 -9.31
C ALA A 520 21.58 -0.83 -8.96
N GLY A 521 20.66 -1.44 -8.21
CA GLY A 521 19.36 -0.86 -7.84
C GLY A 521 18.20 -1.30 -8.74
N LYS A 522 18.44 -1.69 -10.01
CA LYS A 522 17.37 -2.05 -10.96
C LYS A 522 16.55 -3.22 -10.42
N LYS A 523 15.22 -3.04 -10.41
CA LYS A 523 14.23 -4.07 -10.08
C LYS A 523 13.58 -4.55 -11.39
N PHE A 524 13.23 -5.82 -11.45
CA PHE A 524 12.53 -6.42 -12.59
C PHE A 524 11.78 -7.68 -12.15
N LYS A 525 10.80 -8.12 -12.94
CA LYS A 525 10.11 -9.40 -12.72
C LYS A 525 10.67 -10.46 -13.65
N TYR A 526 10.76 -11.68 -13.15
CA TYR A 526 11.00 -12.87 -13.96
C TYR A 526 9.81 -13.81 -13.75
N VAL A 527 9.11 -14.16 -14.82
CA VAL A 527 7.96 -15.06 -14.80
C VAL A 527 8.35 -16.35 -15.52
N PHE A 528 8.13 -17.49 -14.85
CA PHE A 528 8.36 -18.81 -15.41
C PHE A 528 7.06 -19.61 -15.38
N ASP A 529 6.80 -20.38 -16.44
CA ASP A 529 5.55 -21.11 -16.64
C ASP A 529 4.31 -20.20 -16.55
N PHE A 530 3.90 -19.65 -17.69
CA PHE A 530 2.73 -18.77 -17.77
C PHE A 530 1.39 -19.45 -17.40
N GLY A 531 1.37 -20.78 -17.23
CA GLY A 531 0.18 -21.49 -16.72
C GLY A 531 0.05 -21.37 -15.21
N ASP A 532 1.14 -21.65 -14.48
CA ASP A 532 1.18 -21.65 -13.01
C ASP A 532 1.66 -20.32 -12.41
N ASP A 533 2.12 -19.39 -13.25
CA ASP A 533 2.46 -18.01 -12.93
C ASP A 533 3.54 -17.85 -11.84
N TRP A 534 4.65 -18.60 -11.97
CA TRP A 534 5.77 -18.47 -11.04
C TRP A 534 6.48 -17.13 -11.24
N THR A 535 6.09 -16.15 -10.44
CA THR A 535 6.59 -14.78 -10.49
C THR A 535 7.69 -14.53 -9.46
N PHE A 536 8.89 -14.27 -9.93
CA PHE A 536 10.05 -13.93 -9.11
C PHE A 536 10.29 -12.42 -9.10
N GLN A 537 10.40 -11.83 -7.91
CA GLN A 537 10.92 -10.48 -7.74
C GLN A 537 12.44 -10.49 -7.82
N CYS A 538 13.00 -9.76 -8.79
CA CYS A 538 14.44 -9.63 -8.97
C CYS A 538 14.92 -8.21 -8.64
N ARG A 539 16.13 -8.09 -8.09
CA ARG A 539 16.82 -6.81 -7.88
C ARG A 539 18.33 -6.96 -8.02
N VAL A 540 18.95 -6.11 -8.82
CA VAL A 540 20.41 -6.00 -8.87
C VAL A 540 20.89 -5.31 -7.59
N LEU A 541 21.58 -6.04 -6.72
CA LEU A 541 22.05 -5.52 -5.44
C LEU A 541 23.30 -4.65 -5.59
N ARG A 542 24.24 -5.09 -6.43
CA ARG A 542 25.52 -4.41 -6.65
C ARG A 542 26.23 -4.90 -7.91
N GLU A 543 27.07 -4.04 -8.44
CA GLU A 543 28.07 -4.34 -9.48
C GLU A 543 29.43 -4.60 -8.82
N LEU A 544 30.16 -5.55 -9.35
CA LEU A 544 31.50 -5.92 -8.91
C LEU A 544 32.46 -5.83 -10.09
N ASP A 545 33.61 -5.20 -9.88
CA ASP A 545 34.71 -5.15 -10.85
C ASP A 545 35.50 -6.48 -10.86
N GLU A 546 34.80 -7.60 -11.03
CA GLU A 546 35.35 -8.95 -11.12
C GLU A 546 34.66 -9.77 -12.22
N ILE A 547 35.32 -10.83 -12.69
CA ILE A 547 34.79 -11.73 -13.73
C ILE A 547 34.20 -12.97 -13.07
N THR A 548 32.93 -13.25 -13.35
CA THR A 548 32.23 -14.46 -12.94
C THR A 548 31.98 -15.33 -14.18
N ALA A 549 32.73 -16.43 -14.32
CA ALA A 549 32.68 -17.27 -15.52
C ALA A 549 31.38 -18.07 -15.67
N GLU A 550 30.75 -18.47 -14.57
CA GLU A 550 29.46 -19.16 -14.54
C GLU A 550 28.61 -18.61 -13.39
N PRO A 551 27.27 -18.59 -13.49
CA PRO A 551 26.41 -18.11 -12.41
C PRO A 551 26.63 -18.88 -11.11
N VAL A 552 26.83 -18.18 -9.99
CA VAL A 552 27.07 -18.79 -8.67
C VAL A 552 26.03 -18.29 -7.67
N ILE A 553 25.36 -19.21 -6.99
CA ILE A 553 24.49 -18.90 -5.85
C ILE A 553 25.40 -18.57 -4.65
N ILE A 554 25.43 -17.31 -4.24
CA ILE A 554 26.27 -16.84 -3.12
C ILE A 554 25.49 -16.74 -1.80
N ARG A 555 24.15 -16.82 -1.86
CA ARG A 555 23.27 -16.85 -0.67
C ARG A 555 21.97 -17.61 -0.99
N LYS A 556 21.49 -18.37 -0.01
CA LYS A 556 20.22 -19.11 -0.04
C LYS A 556 19.50 -18.94 1.32
N LYS A 557 18.25 -18.44 1.31
CA LYS A 557 17.36 -18.33 2.49
C LYS A 557 15.97 -18.87 2.13
N GLY A 558 15.35 -19.63 3.03
CA GLY A 558 14.06 -20.27 2.81
C GLY A 558 14.13 -21.55 1.97
N GLU A 559 13.23 -22.49 2.26
CA GLU A 559 13.02 -23.68 1.44
C GLU A 559 12.27 -23.29 0.17
N ALA A 560 12.71 -23.79 -0.98
CA ALA A 560 11.97 -23.57 -2.23
C ALA A 560 10.73 -24.46 -2.22
N PRO A 561 9.56 -23.97 -2.65
CA PRO A 561 8.39 -24.82 -2.83
C PRO A 561 8.68 -25.90 -3.89
N PRO A 562 7.96 -27.04 -3.88
CA PRO A 562 7.98 -27.96 -5.00
C PRO A 562 7.45 -27.25 -6.26
N GLN A 563 8.06 -27.52 -7.42
CA GLN A 563 7.66 -26.88 -8.67
C GLN A 563 6.24 -27.25 -9.08
N TYR A 564 5.83 -28.51 -8.89
CA TYR A 564 4.46 -28.97 -9.10
C TYR A 564 4.08 -29.96 -8.00
N PRO A 565 2.80 -30.03 -7.59
CA PRO A 565 2.32 -31.10 -6.72
C PRO A 565 2.59 -32.46 -7.37
N GLU A 566 3.07 -33.44 -6.61
CA GLU A 566 3.05 -34.83 -7.06
C GLU A 566 1.58 -35.22 -7.22
N TRP A 567 1.15 -35.55 -8.45
CA TRP A 567 -0.20 -36.03 -8.70
C TRP A 567 -0.34 -37.38 -7.98
N ASP A 568 -1.08 -37.41 -6.87
CA ASP A 568 -1.47 -38.67 -6.24
C ASP A 568 -2.28 -39.46 -7.28
N GLU A 569 -1.79 -40.64 -7.65
CA GLU A 569 -2.45 -41.60 -8.56
C GLU A 569 -3.78 -42.16 -7.96
N GLU A 570 -4.34 -41.54 -6.92
CA GLU A 570 -5.56 -41.97 -6.20
C GLU A 570 -6.85 -41.26 -6.67
N ASP A 571 -6.80 -40.33 -7.64
CA ASP A 571 -7.99 -39.64 -8.18
C ASP A 571 -8.61 -40.30 -9.44
N TRP A 572 -8.46 -41.62 -9.59
CA TRP A 572 -9.32 -42.44 -10.44
C TRP A 572 -10.14 -43.41 -9.59
N ASP A 573 -11.02 -42.88 -8.74
CA ASP A 573 -12.19 -43.65 -8.34
C ASP A 573 -13.12 -43.70 -9.57
N GLU A 574 -13.15 -44.88 -10.18
CA GLU A 574 -14.13 -45.29 -11.18
C GLU A 574 -15.52 -44.82 -10.74
N GLU A 575 -16.13 -43.91 -11.51
CA GLU A 575 -17.58 -43.67 -11.43
C GLU A 575 -18.27 -45.02 -11.71
N ASP A 576 -18.67 -45.71 -10.64
CA ASP A 576 -19.62 -46.83 -10.72
C ASP A 576 -20.92 -46.28 -11.31
N TRP A 577 -21.09 -46.51 -12.61
CA TRP A 577 -22.36 -46.41 -13.31
C TRP A 577 -23.26 -47.56 -12.83
N ASP A 578 -23.96 -47.36 -11.71
CA ASP A 578 -25.13 -48.19 -11.40
C ASP A 578 -26.33 -47.69 -12.24
N ASP A 579 -26.55 -48.41 -13.34
CA ASP A 579 -27.81 -48.49 -14.06
C ASP A 579 -28.93 -48.96 -13.10
N ASP A 580 -29.82 -48.06 -12.70
CA ASP A 580 -31.13 -48.42 -12.16
C ASP A 580 -32.06 -48.83 -13.33
N ASP A 581 -31.96 -50.11 -13.71
CA ASP A 581 -33.00 -50.86 -14.43
C ASP A 581 -33.71 -51.81 -13.44
N GLU A 582 -34.90 -51.43 -12.97
CA GLU A 582 -36.16 -52.23 -12.88
C GLU A 582 -37.25 -51.60 -12.01
#